data_AF-A0A0B1SVA5-F1
#
_entry.id   AF-A0A0B1SVA5-F1
#
_cell.length_a   1.000
_cell.length_b   1.000
_cell.length_c   1.000
_cell.angle_alpha   90.00
_cell.angle_beta   90.00
_cell.angle_gamma   90.00
#
_symmetry.space_group_name_H-M   'P 1'
#
loop_
_entity.id
_entity.type
_entity.pdbx_description
1 polymer ?
#
loop_
_entity_poly.entity_id
_entity_poly.type
_entity_poly.pdbx_seq_one_letter_code
_entity_poly.pdbx_strand_id
1 'polypeptide(L)'
;MNLSPLRLAARKREDRRPLYRRIFTNRRLDILHKTFIRSILGFILFSTSYCIVNTGIYYKFVRPLRQEERELLERELIEADRAGFAVNAK
;
A
#
# COMPACT_ATOMS: atom_id res chain seq x y z
N MET A 1 8.73 20.09 61.31
CA MET A 1 7.81 20.04 60.14
C MET A 1 7.52 18.59 59.82
N ASN A 2 6.48 18.01 60.44
CA ASN A 2 6.11 16.60 60.24
C ASN A 2 5.17 16.52 59.02
N LEU A 3 5.70 16.07 57.88
CA LEU A 3 4.90 15.79 56.68
C LEU A 3 4.20 14.45 56.89
N SER A 4 2.89 14.48 57.18
CA SER A 4 2.10 13.27 57.36
C SER A 4 2.02 12.45 56.05
N PRO A 5 2.19 11.11 56.10
CA PRO A 5 2.06 10.25 54.92
C PRO A 5 0.65 10.29 54.31
N LEU A 6 -0.34 10.72 55.09
CA LEU A 6 -1.71 10.97 54.66
C LEU A 6 -1.81 12.08 53.59
N ARG A 7 -0.98 13.13 53.66
CA ARG A 7 -0.95 14.17 52.60
C ARG A 7 -0.32 13.65 51.29
N LEU A 8 0.60 12.69 51.36
CA LEU A 8 1.19 12.07 50.18
C LEU A 8 0.22 11.11 49.49
N ALA A 9 -0.57 10.36 50.28
CA ALA A 9 -1.62 9.48 49.76
C ALA A 9 -2.81 10.26 49.15
N ALA A 10 -3.14 11.44 49.70
CA ALA A 10 -4.19 12.31 49.17
C ALA A 10 -3.84 12.90 47.79
N ARG A 11 -2.54 13.15 47.51
CA ARG A 11 -2.07 13.70 46.22
C ARG A 11 -2.20 12.72 45.05
N LYS A 12 -2.46 11.43 45.32
CA LYS A 12 -2.54 10.37 44.30
C LYS A 12 -3.96 10.12 43.77
N ARG A 13 -4.98 10.82 44.27
CA ARG A 13 -6.41 10.56 43.98
C ARG A 13 -7.14 11.72 43.30
N GLU A 14 -6.55 12.32 42.26
CA GLU A 14 -7.20 13.42 41.53
C GLU A 14 -7.66 13.09 40.11
N ASP A 15 -7.41 11.87 39.61
CA ASP A 15 -7.82 11.49 38.26
C ASP A 15 -8.94 10.46 38.23
N ARG A 16 -10.10 10.88 38.71
CA ARG A 16 -11.39 10.21 38.45
C ARG A 16 -11.96 10.61 37.07
N ARG A 17 -11.09 10.85 36.08
CA ARG A 17 -11.48 11.13 34.69
C ARG A 17 -11.15 9.92 33.83
N PRO A 18 -12.09 9.46 32.99
CA PRO A 18 -11.93 8.19 32.28
C PRO A 18 -10.77 8.24 31.28
N LEU A 19 -10.01 7.14 31.21
CA LEU A 19 -8.75 7.02 30.47
C LEU A 19 -8.85 7.42 28.98
N TYR A 20 -10.03 7.23 28.36
CA TYR A 20 -10.28 7.63 26.98
C TYR A 20 -10.07 9.14 26.77
N ARG A 21 -10.36 9.99 27.77
CA ARG A 21 -10.19 11.44 27.69
C ARG A 21 -8.73 11.89 27.87
N ARG A 22 -7.87 11.00 28.39
CA ARG A 22 -6.44 11.25 28.62
C ARG A 22 -5.60 10.92 27.39
N ILE A 23 -5.97 9.85 26.68
CA ILE A 23 -5.29 9.38 25.47
C ILE A 23 -5.82 10.15 24.24
N PHE A 24 -7.15 10.33 24.13
CA PHE A 24 -7.79 11.22 23.16
C PHE A 24 -8.03 12.61 23.74
N THR A 25 -6.95 13.32 24.05
CA THR A 25 -7.07 14.78 24.22
C THR A 25 -7.25 15.41 22.84
N ASN A 26 -8.16 16.39 22.68
CA ASN A 26 -8.42 17.08 21.38
C ASN A 26 -7.11 17.47 20.68
N ARG A 27 -6.11 17.92 21.44
CA ARG A 27 -4.78 18.28 20.93
C ARG A 27 -4.01 17.11 20.31
N ARG A 28 -4.08 15.90 20.86
CA ARG A 28 -3.45 14.69 20.29
C ARG A 28 -4.20 14.22 19.06
N LEU A 29 -5.53 14.33 19.07
CA LEU A 29 -6.36 13.99 17.92
C LEU A 29 -6.09 14.95 16.73
N ASP A 30 -5.92 16.24 16.99
CA ASP A 30 -5.57 17.23 15.97
C ASP A 30 -4.18 16.99 15.35
N ILE A 31 -3.20 16.61 16.17
CA ILE A 31 -1.85 16.27 15.69
C ILE A 31 -1.91 15.00 14.83
N LEU A 32 -2.64 13.98 15.28
CA LEU A 32 -2.82 12.74 14.52
C LEU A 32 -3.53 13.02 13.19
N HIS A 33 -4.59 13.83 13.21
CA HIS A 33 -5.33 14.18 12.00
C HIS A 33 -4.47 14.95 10.99
N LYS A 34 -3.71 15.95 11.45
CA LYS A 34 -2.80 16.73 10.57
C LYS A 34 -1.69 15.87 9.98
N THR A 35 -1.08 15.00 10.79
CA THR A 35 -0.03 14.09 10.32
C THR A 35 -0.58 13.07 9.33
N PHE A 36 -1.77 12.53 9.60
CA PHE A 36 -2.45 11.58 8.74
C PHE A 36 -2.84 12.17 7.37
N ILE A 37 -3.40 13.38 7.34
CA ILE A 37 -3.68 14.07 6.08
C ILE A 37 -2.40 14.32 5.29
N ARG A 38 -1.32 14.78 5.97
CA ARG A 38 -0.04 15.01 5.31
C ARG A 38 0.56 13.72 4.74
N SER A 39 0.43 12.60 5.45
CA SER A 39 0.88 11.29 4.95
C SER A 39 0.03 10.80 3.78
N ILE A 40 -1.30 10.99 3.81
CA ILE A 40 -2.17 10.61 2.70
C ILE A 40 -1.81 11.40 1.44
N LEU A 41 -1.62 12.72 1.57
CA LEU A 41 -1.23 13.55 0.43
C LEU A 41 0.12 13.13 -0.15
N GLY A 42 1.11 12.87 0.70
CA GLY A 42 2.41 12.35 0.26
C GLY A 42 2.29 10.98 -0.40
N PHE A 43 1.47 10.09 0.15
CA PHE A 43 1.24 8.76 -0.38
C PHE A 43 0.52 8.78 -1.73
N ILE A 44 -0.46 9.67 -1.93
CA ILE A 44 -1.15 9.83 -3.22
C ILE A 44 -0.16 10.30 -4.28
N LEU A 45 0.68 11.28 -3.99
CA LEU A 45 1.70 11.76 -4.94
C LEU A 45 2.73 10.67 -5.27
N PHE A 46 3.16 9.92 -4.26
CA PHE A 46 4.07 8.79 -4.47
C PHE A 46 3.43 7.66 -5.28
N SER A 47 2.20 7.25 -4.94
CA SER A 47 1.50 6.13 -5.60
C SER A 47 1.16 6.47 -7.05
N THR A 48 0.72 7.70 -7.33
CA THR A 48 0.45 8.17 -8.69
C THR A 48 1.72 8.21 -9.53
N SER A 49 2.83 8.72 -9.00
CA SER A 49 4.13 8.68 -9.68
C SER A 49 4.58 7.25 -9.98
N TYR A 50 4.50 6.36 -8.98
CA TYR A 50 4.85 4.95 -9.13
C TYR A 50 4.01 4.24 -10.20
N CYS A 51 2.69 4.47 -10.21
CA CYS A 51 1.80 3.92 -11.23
C CYS A 51 2.15 4.43 -12.63
N ILE A 52 2.38 5.73 -12.80
CA ILE A 52 2.71 6.31 -14.11
C ILE A 52 4.04 5.74 -14.63
N VAL A 53 5.07 5.70 -13.78
CA VAL A 53 6.39 5.19 -14.18
C VAL A 53 6.30 3.71 -14.55
N ASN A 54 5.66 2.87 -13.74
CA ASN A 54 5.49 1.46 -14.07
C ASN A 54 4.64 1.24 -15.30
N THR A 55 3.61 2.05 -15.51
CA THR A 55 2.82 2.00 -16.74
C THR A 55 3.69 2.34 -17.94
N GLY A 56 4.50 3.39 -17.87
CA GLY A 56 5.45 3.76 -18.91
C GLY A 56 6.47 2.65 -19.22
N ILE A 57 7.04 2.04 -18.18
CA ILE A 57 7.96 0.90 -18.33
C ILE A 57 7.25 -0.30 -18.95
N TYR A 58 6.04 -0.61 -18.48
CA TYR A 58 5.25 -1.73 -18.99
C TYR A 58 4.96 -1.57 -20.49
N TYR A 59 4.49 -0.40 -20.91
CA TYR A 59 4.18 -0.16 -22.32
C TYR A 59 5.42 -0.12 -23.20
N LYS A 60 6.54 0.44 -22.70
CA LYS A 60 7.76 0.60 -23.50
C LYS A 60 8.58 -0.68 -23.60
N PHE A 61 8.64 -1.49 -22.55
CA PHE A 61 9.55 -2.64 -22.47
C PHE A 61 8.82 -3.98 -22.39
N VAL A 62 7.79 -4.10 -21.56
CA VAL A 62 7.13 -5.39 -21.31
C VAL A 62 6.15 -5.76 -22.42
N ARG A 63 5.38 -4.79 -22.92
CA ARG A 63 4.43 -4.99 -24.00
C ARG A 63 5.07 -5.50 -25.30
N PRO A 64 6.17 -4.92 -25.82
CA PRO A 64 6.78 -5.42 -27.05
C PRO A 64 7.37 -6.82 -26.88
N LEU A 65 8.04 -7.11 -25.76
CA LEU A 65 8.56 -8.46 -25.47
C LEU A 65 7.45 -9.52 -25.51
N ARG A 66 6.30 -9.23 -24.89
CA ARG A 66 5.13 -10.11 -24.91
C ARG A 66 4.49 -10.26 -26.29
N GLN A 67 4.67 -9.29 -27.19
CA GLN A 67 4.16 -9.39 -28.56
C GLN A 67 5.06 -10.31 -29.39
N GLU A 68 6.38 -10.15 -29.26
CA GLU A 68 7.35 -11.04 -29.93
C GLU A 68 7.16 -12.50 -29.50
N GLU A 69 6.99 -12.77 -28.20
CA GLU A 69 6.69 -14.10 -27.68
C GLU A 69 5.37 -14.68 -28.25
N ARG A 70 4.34 -13.84 -28.41
CA ARG A 70 3.06 -14.26 -29.00
C ARG A 70 3.19 -14.59 -30.48
N GLU A 71 3.92 -13.78 -31.24
CA GLU A 71 4.13 -14.01 -32.67
C GLU A 71 4.91 -15.31 -32.92
N LEU A 72 5.88 -15.63 -32.06
CA LEU A 72 6.59 -16.91 -32.12
C LEU A 72 5.65 -18.08 -31.84
N LEU A 73 4.85 -18.00 -30.78
CA LEU A 73 3.85 -19.03 -30.45
C LEU A 73 2.83 -19.24 -31.58
N GLU A 74 2.35 -18.17 -32.22
CA GLU A 74 1.43 -18.26 -33.36
C GLU A 74 2.06 -18.98 -34.55
N ARG A 75 3.35 -18.74 -34.84
CA ARG A 75 4.06 -19.44 -35.90
C ARG A 75 4.23 -20.92 -35.61
N GLU A 76 4.61 -21.27 -34.38
CA GLU A 76 4.74 -22.66 -33.94
C GLU A 76 3.41 -23.41 -34.02
N LEU A 77 2.29 -22.77 -33.64
CA LEU A 77 0.95 -23.34 -33.77
C LEU A 77 0.58 -23.61 -35.23
N ILE A 78 0.85 -22.67 -36.13
CA ILE A 78 0.56 -22.84 -37.57
C ILE A 78 1.40 -23.97 -38.16
N GLU A 79 2.67 -24.10 -37.77
CA GLU A 79 3.54 -25.17 -38.23
C GLU A 79 3.08 -26.54 -37.73
N ALA A 80 2.73 -26.64 -36.45
CA ALA A 80 2.17 -27.85 -35.86
C ALA A 80 0.85 -28.26 -36.54
N ASP A 81 -0.03 -27.30 -36.82
CA ASP A 81 -1.32 -27.55 -37.49
C ASP A 81 -1.10 -28.04 -38.93
N ARG A 82 -0.20 -27.37 -39.69
CA ARG A 82 0.19 -27.84 -41.04
C ARG A 82 0.78 -29.25 -41.02
N ALA A 83 1.61 -29.57 -40.03
CA ALA A 83 2.18 -30.90 -39.88
C ALA A 83 1.08 -31.94 -39.55
N GLY A 84 0.13 -31.61 -38.68
CA GLY A 84 -1.03 -32.45 -38.36
C GLY A 84 -1.91 -32.73 -39.58
N PHE A 85 -2.19 -31.73 -40.41
CA PHE A 85 -2.94 -31.89 -41.66
C PHE A 85 -2.21 -32.76 -42.69
N ALA A 86 -0.88 -32.63 -42.81
CA ALA A 86 -0.09 -33.44 -43.75
C ALA A 86 -0.05 -34.93 -43.37
N VAL A 87 -0.07 -35.25 -42.07
CA VAL A 87 -0.12 -36.63 -41.57
C VAL A 87 -1.50 -37.27 -41.79
N ASN A 88 -2.58 -36.50 -41.66
CA ASN A 88 -3.96 -36.97 -41.87
C ASN A 88 -4.37 -37.11 -43.36
N ALA A 89 -3.55 -36.60 -44.30
CA ALA A 89 -3.81 -36.70 -45.74
C ALA A 89 -3.22 -37.97 -46.38
N LYS A 90 -2.62 -38.86 -45.58
CA LYS A 90 -1.98 -40.10 -46.00
C LYS A 90 -2.76 -41.32 -45.50
#